data_AF-A0A182SZQ0-F1
#
_entry.id   AF-A0A182SZQ0-F1
#
_cell.length_a   1.000
_cell.length_b   1.000
_cell.length_c   1.000
_cell.angle_alpha   90.00
_cell.angle_beta   90.00
_cell.angle_gamma   90.00
#
_symmetry.space_group_name_H-M   'P 1'
#
loop_
_entity.id
_entity.type
_entity.pdbx_description
1 polymer ?
#
loop_
_entity_poly.entity_id
_entity_poly.type
_entity_poly.pdbx_seq_one_letter_code
_entity_poly.pdbx_strand_id
1 'polypeptide(L)'
;MTTRERENQLSKIKQFFRITKPGSVSSSRHDLPISPELERELRPETPVTQRCKALRDFGEQVMTSRLEPDAVQSLWELTKDLLVGNKLMEQRQCALAFYCRLIQGQYDSLGMMRAQFYRVIESHSEPEDISYRLEMLKLLTETGKNIQHFEKEIGPFLLEWIKSIHEAGLIDSLLELIVNLIKYNAASLEPKFLVGVVSYIFDMTCNKQETSTILLCLSVLDCFICYAIIPNESLTLFIIILCRMVNQEAYCQHSWKIMKNLFGTTLGHATLLTMCNILNNPAFHQDDALLRGAIFHTNVGLWGISVVPKLDCAPSLVLTSFWNALKSRHVIVTYEVILSMNRLIQKSGNELNEPTWDIICDIMTEISHNLAIHRLPPEHTVVTHFHETLNMVETLLQQGTMNTDPEKVYTLIEHVSAERPEASVKQLIDYRASRISATRSEWLKQLCQFMDRFYRMKNSNVRIYAVQALERIMAANRAAYEDEILERIVIVHLGTVPLEKDAE
;
A
#
# COMPACT_ATOMS: atom_id res chain seq x y z
N MET A 1 -42.70 -8.49 28.74
CA MET A 1 -41.83 -8.47 29.94
C MET A 1 -42.14 -7.22 30.75
N THR A 2 -42.53 -7.41 32.01
CA THR A 2 -42.98 -6.33 32.90
C THR A 2 -41.77 -5.56 33.47
N THR A 3 -41.96 -4.31 33.87
CA THR A 3 -40.90 -3.41 34.38
C THR A 3 -40.10 -4.03 35.54
N ARG A 4 -40.75 -4.90 36.34
CA ARG A 4 -40.13 -5.70 37.41
C ARG A 4 -39.13 -6.75 36.91
N GLU A 5 -39.33 -7.31 35.72
CA GLU A 5 -38.40 -8.29 35.13
C GLU A 5 -37.13 -7.61 34.59
N ARG A 6 -37.23 -6.37 34.12
CA ARG A 6 -36.06 -5.58 33.69
C ARG A 6 -35.18 -5.16 34.87
N GLU A 7 -35.77 -4.75 35.99
CA GLU A 7 -35.01 -4.42 37.21
C GLU A 7 -34.29 -5.63 37.80
N ASN A 8 -34.93 -6.81 37.75
CA ASN A 8 -34.31 -8.06 38.21
C ASN A 8 -33.21 -8.57 37.27
N GLN A 9 -33.25 -8.24 35.97
CA GLN A 9 -32.14 -8.53 35.06
C GLN A 9 -30.98 -7.53 35.24
N LEU A 10 -31.27 -6.24 35.47
CA LEU A 10 -30.25 -5.23 35.78
C LEU A 10 -29.54 -5.48 37.11
N SER A 11 -30.26 -5.99 38.13
CA SER A 11 -29.65 -6.38 39.42
C SER A 11 -28.77 -7.62 39.29
N LYS A 12 -29.18 -8.62 38.50
CA LYS A 12 -28.38 -9.81 38.17
C LYS A 12 -27.16 -9.48 37.32
N ILE A 13 -27.25 -8.53 36.39
CA ILE A 13 -26.10 -8.05 35.61
C ILE A 13 -25.12 -7.29 36.50
N LYS A 14 -25.60 -6.44 37.43
CA LYS A 14 -24.74 -5.77 38.43
C LYS A 14 -24.05 -6.75 39.40
N GLN A 15 -24.68 -7.89 39.70
CA GLN A 15 -24.05 -8.97 40.47
C GLN A 15 -23.04 -9.78 39.65
N PHE A 16 -23.24 -9.93 38.33
CA PHE A 16 -22.29 -10.59 37.43
C PHE A 16 -21.00 -9.77 37.22
N PHE A 17 -21.07 -8.43 37.27
CA PHE A 17 -19.88 -7.56 37.28
C PHE A 17 -19.17 -7.47 38.65
N ARG A 18 -19.64 -8.20 39.66
CA ARG A 18 -19.02 -8.32 40.99
C ARG A 18 -18.30 -9.66 41.18
N ILE A 19 -17.63 -10.17 40.13
CA ILE A 19 -16.71 -11.29 40.25
C ILE A 19 -15.29 -10.75 40.43
N THR A 20 -14.91 -10.69 41.72
CA THR A 20 -13.57 -10.90 42.29
C THR A 20 -12.37 -10.29 41.55
N LYS A 21 -12.00 -9.06 41.97
CA LYS A 21 -10.58 -8.68 42.04
C LYS A 21 -9.86 -9.68 42.97
N PRO A 22 -8.73 -10.28 42.57
CA PRO A 22 -7.88 -10.97 43.53
C PRO A 22 -7.26 -9.92 44.45
N GLY A 23 -7.51 -10.03 45.76
CA GLY A 23 -6.74 -9.33 46.79
C GLY A 23 -7.09 -7.85 47.02
N SER A 24 -8.29 -7.55 47.51
CA SER A 24 -8.47 -6.38 48.38
C SER A 24 -7.86 -6.70 49.75
N VAL A 25 -6.54 -6.57 49.87
CA VAL A 25 -5.88 -6.49 51.17
C VAL A 25 -6.09 -5.07 51.68
N SER A 26 -7.05 -4.91 52.59
CA SER A 26 -7.06 -3.78 53.52
C SER A 26 -5.88 -3.98 54.48
N SER A 27 -4.66 -3.63 54.05
CA SER A 27 -3.59 -3.30 54.99
C SER A 27 -3.55 -1.79 55.07
N SER A 28 -3.56 -1.25 56.28
CA SER A 28 -2.93 0.03 56.56
C SER A 28 -1.53 0.04 55.94
N ARG A 29 -1.39 0.51 54.69
CA ARG A 29 -0.10 0.72 54.06
C ARG A 29 0.47 1.95 54.76
N HIS A 30 1.36 1.72 55.71
CA HIS A 30 2.28 2.77 56.11
C HIS A 30 3.09 3.09 54.84
N ASP A 31 2.95 4.31 54.36
CA ASP A 31 3.81 4.80 53.28
C ASP A 31 5.27 4.69 53.79
N LEU A 32 6.17 4.20 52.94
CA LEU A 32 7.56 3.94 53.28
C LEU A 32 8.33 5.27 53.32
N PRO A 33 8.82 5.71 54.50
CA PRO A 33 9.66 6.90 54.59
C PRO A 33 11.05 6.65 53.98
N ILE A 34 11.70 7.72 53.55
CA ILE A 34 13.15 7.69 53.31
C ILE A 34 13.81 7.68 54.68
N SER A 35 14.50 6.60 55.05
CA SER A 35 15.18 6.55 56.34
C SER A 35 16.34 7.56 56.40
N PRO A 36 16.63 8.16 57.56
CA PRO A 36 17.77 9.08 57.71
C PRO A 36 19.11 8.45 57.31
N GLU A 37 19.26 7.14 57.51
CA GLU A 37 20.43 6.38 57.08
C GLU A 37 20.55 6.36 55.55
N LEU A 38 19.45 6.04 54.85
CA LEU A 38 19.40 6.03 53.39
C LEU A 38 19.64 7.43 52.83
N GLU A 39 19.02 8.46 53.43
CA GLU A 39 19.24 9.84 53.03
C GLU A 39 20.74 10.19 53.11
N ARG A 40 21.40 9.88 54.24
CA ARG A 40 22.83 10.12 54.44
C ARG A 40 23.69 9.33 53.43
N GLU A 41 23.33 8.07 53.15
CA GLU A 41 24.04 7.25 52.17
C GLU A 41 23.92 7.77 50.74
N LEU A 42 22.82 8.47 50.40
CA LEU A 42 22.58 9.01 49.06
C LEU A 42 23.11 10.43 48.83
N ARG A 43 23.52 11.14 49.89
CA ARG A 43 24.02 12.51 49.80
C ARG A 43 25.28 12.65 48.92
N PRO A 44 25.50 13.81 48.26
CA PRO A 44 26.66 14.05 47.39
C PRO A 44 28.02 13.86 48.04
N GLU A 45 28.13 14.04 49.37
CA GLU A 45 29.37 13.87 50.12
C GLU A 45 29.78 12.39 50.29
N THR A 46 28.84 11.46 50.11
CA THR A 46 29.11 10.02 50.25
C THR A 46 29.81 9.48 48.99
N PRO A 47 30.82 8.58 49.12
CA PRO A 47 31.50 8.00 47.97
C PRO A 47 30.53 7.37 46.96
N VAL A 48 30.72 7.64 45.67
CA VAL A 48 29.76 7.24 44.62
C VAL A 48 29.51 5.73 44.61
N THR A 49 30.52 4.90 44.89
CA THR A 49 30.34 3.44 44.97
C THR A 49 29.34 3.03 46.07
N GLN A 50 29.35 3.73 47.21
CA GLN A 50 28.41 3.50 48.30
C GLN A 50 27.01 3.99 47.92
N ARG A 51 26.92 5.18 47.31
CA ARG A 51 25.65 5.72 46.78
C ARG A 51 25.01 4.76 45.77
N CYS A 52 25.78 4.27 44.80
CA CYS A 52 25.32 3.29 43.82
C CYS A 52 24.87 1.97 44.47
N LYS A 53 25.53 1.52 45.54
CA LYS A 53 25.07 0.36 46.30
C LYS A 53 23.73 0.64 46.97
N ALA A 54 23.59 1.76 47.68
CA ALA A 54 22.34 2.16 48.32
C ALA A 54 21.18 2.27 47.31
N LEU A 55 21.41 2.83 46.12
CA LEU A 55 20.41 2.88 45.05
C LEU A 55 19.97 1.51 44.55
N ARG A 56 20.90 0.56 44.44
CA ARG A 56 20.57 -0.82 44.05
C ARG A 56 19.77 -1.53 45.13
N ASP A 57 20.23 -1.45 46.38
CA ASP A 57 19.63 -2.12 47.53
C ASP A 57 18.22 -1.55 47.81
N PHE A 58 18.04 -0.23 47.68
CA PHE A 58 16.74 0.41 47.87
C PHE A 58 15.78 0.24 46.67
N GLY A 59 16.33 0.00 45.48
CA GLY A 59 15.53 -0.14 44.25
C GLY A 59 14.47 -1.23 44.30
N GLU A 60 14.70 -2.32 45.05
CA GLU A 60 13.70 -3.37 45.25
C GLU A 60 12.52 -2.91 46.13
N GLN A 61 12.81 -2.14 47.18
CA GLN A 61 11.79 -1.65 48.10
C GLN A 61 10.86 -0.63 47.43
N VAL A 62 11.43 0.20 46.56
CA VAL A 62 10.69 1.20 45.77
C VAL A 62 9.69 0.54 44.81
N MET A 63 9.95 -0.68 44.37
CA MET A 63 9.06 -1.44 43.48
C MET A 63 7.87 -2.06 44.21
N THR A 64 8.03 -2.41 45.49
CA THR A 64 7.02 -3.17 46.25
C THR A 64 6.22 -2.34 47.25
N SER A 65 6.75 -1.17 47.63
CA SER A 65 6.22 -0.34 48.70
C SER A 65 5.83 1.03 48.16
N ARG A 66 4.71 1.59 48.64
CA ARG A 66 4.34 2.98 48.33
C ARG A 66 5.19 3.90 49.17
N LEU A 67 5.86 4.89 48.56
CA LEU A 67 6.64 5.87 49.29
C LEU A 67 5.76 6.97 49.89
N GLU A 68 6.27 7.64 50.92
CA GLU A 68 5.66 8.85 51.48
C GLU A 68 5.51 9.97 50.44
N PRO A 69 4.57 10.92 50.66
CA PRO A 69 4.51 12.15 49.88
C PRO A 69 5.89 12.83 49.81
N ASP A 70 6.23 13.42 48.67
CA ASP A 70 7.50 14.13 48.41
C ASP A 70 8.78 13.28 48.44
N ALA A 71 8.70 11.98 48.79
CA ALA A 71 9.86 11.09 48.80
C ALA A 71 10.50 10.96 47.41
N VAL A 72 9.69 10.86 46.35
CA VAL A 72 10.19 10.80 44.96
C VAL A 72 11.01 12.05 44.60
N GLN A 73 10.54 13.23 45.00
CA GLN A 73 11.24 14.50 44.77
C GLN A 73 12.54 14.56 45.59
N SER A 74 12.50 14.12 46.85
CA SER A 74 13.68 14.08 47.72
C SER A 74 14.76 13.13 47.19
N LEU A 75 14.36 11.94 46.71
CA LEU A 75 15.27 10.98 46.07
C LEU A 75 15.89 11.56 44.79
N TRP A 76 15.10 12.25 43.96
CA TRP A 76 15.61 12.96 42.80
C TRP A 76 16.66 14.00 43.19
N GLU A 77 16.37 14.87 44.16
CA GLU A 77 17.29 15.91 44.62
C GLU A 77 18.61 15.35 45.15
N LEU A 78 18.56 14.24 45.88
CA LEU A 78 19.73 13.56 46.41
C LEU A 78 20.59 12.87 45.34
N THR A 79 20.05 12.61 44.14
CA THR A 79 20.70 11.69 43.17
C THR A 79 20.95 12.32 41.80
N LYS A 80 20.37 13.48 41.50
CA LYS A 80 20.47 14.14 40.18
C LYS A 80 21.91 14.45 39.76
N ASP A 81 22.83 14.65 40.70
CA ASP A 81 24.25 14.92 40.43
C ASP A 81 24.99 13.70 39.84
N LEU A 82 24.41 12.51 39.95
CA LEU A 82 24.97 11.27 39.38
C LEU A 82 24.79 11.17 37.86
N LEU A 83 23.93 12.01 37.26
CA LEU A 83 23.66 12.03 35.82
C LEU A 83 24.47 13.06 35.03
N VAL A 84 25.33 13.84 35.69
CA VAL A 84 26.15 14.85 34.99
C VAL A 84 27.14 14.16 34.03
N GLY A 85 27.28 14.67 32.80
CA GLY A 85 28.05 14.02 31.73
C GLY A 85 29.53 13.72 32.07
N ASN A 86 30.13 14.45 33.02
CA ASN A 86 31.49 14.19 33.49
C ASN A 86 31.63 12.97 34.43
N LYS A 87 30.52 12.33 34.82
CA LYS A 87 30.52 11.12 35.65
C LYS A 87 30.80 9.88 34.81
N LEU A 88 31.36 8.86 35.45
CA LEU A 88 31.63 7.57 34.80
C LEU A 88 30.33 6.90 34.36
N MET A 89 30.36 6.20 33.22
CA MET A 89 29.23 5.48 32.63
C MET A 89 28.46 4.64 33.67
N GLU A 90 29.15 3.81 34.45
CA GLU A 90 28.54 2.94 35.46
C GLU A 90 27.74 3.72 36.53
N GLN A 91 28.18 4.93 36.87
CA GLN A 91 27.53 5.78 37.86
C GLN A 91 26.22 6.33 37.30
N ARG A 92 26.26 6.84 36.07
CA ARG A 92 25.08 7.37 35.36
C ARG A 92 24.05 6.27 35.15
N GLN A 93 24.48 5.11 34.66
CA GLN A 93 23.61 3.95 34.43
C GLN A 93 23.01 3.41 35.73
N CYS A 94 23.75 3.45 36.85
CA CYS A 94 23.19 3.08 38.16
C CYS A 94 22.04 4.01 38.57
N ALA A 95 22.18 5.32 38.36
CA ALA A 95 21.13 6.29 38.65
C ALA A 95 19.93 6.15 37.70
N LEU A 96 20.16 5.99 36.39
CA LEU A 96 19.08 5.76 35.41
C LEU A 96 18.31 4.48 35.70
N ALA A 97 19.01 3.38 36.02
CA ALA A 97 18.38 2.12 36.39
C ALA A 97 17.54 2.24 37.67
N PHE A 98 17.98 3.06 38.64
CA PHE A 98 17.18 3.39 39.81
C PHE A 98 15.93 4.21 39.43
N TYR A 99 16.05 5.21 38.56
CA TYR A 99 14.89 5.98 38.10
C TYR A 99 13.88 5.16 37.33
N CYS A 100 14.29 4.18 36.52
CA CYS A 100 13.37 3.22 35.92
C CYS A 100 12.55 2.49 37.00
N ARG A 101 13.20 1.95 38.04
CA ARG A 101 12.50 1.30 39.17
C ARG A 101 11.62 2.27 39.94
N LEU A 102 12.08 3.50 40.16
CA LEU A 102 11.32 4.54 40.86
C LEU A 102 10.04 4.92 40.11
N ILE A 103 10.15 5.15 38.81
CA ILE A 103 9.00 5.44 37.95
C ILE A 103 8.03 4.27 37.93
N GLN A 104 8.54 3.04 37.78
CA GLN A 104 7.70 1.86 37.69
C GLN A 104 6.97 1.56 39.01
N GLY A 105 7.66 1.66 40.15
CA GLY A 105 7.10 1.37 41.47
C GLY A 105 6.16 2.46 42.00
N GLN A 106 6.43 3.72 41.65
CA GLN A 106 5.69 4.89 42.16
C GLN A 106 4.82 5.57 41.09
N TYR A 107 4.51 4.88 40.00
CA TYR A 107 3.89 5.45 38.81
C TYR A 107 2.66 6.33 39.12
N ASP A 108 1.74 5.81 39.95
CA ASP A 108 0.49 6.46 40.33
C ASP A 108 0.69 7.70 41.24
N SER A 109 1.85 7.82 41.90
CA SER A 109 2.18 8.90 42.84
C SER A 109 3.24 9.87 42.33
N LEU A 110 3.69 9.77 41.07
CA LEU A 110 4.72 10.66 40.52
C LEU A 110 4.30 12.13 40.46
N GLY A 111 3.03 12.43 40.16
CA GLY A 111 2.54 13.80 40.00
C GLY A 111 3.41 14.64 39.05
N MET A 112 3.83 15.84 39.49
CA MET A 112 4.69 16.74 38.70
C MET A 112 6.11 16.20 38.48
N MET A 113 6.56 15.20 39.24
CA MET A 113 7.86 14.56 39.00
C MET A 113 7.91 13.87 37.63
N ARG A 114 6.76 13.57 37.02
CA ARG A 114 6.69 13.06 35.64
C ARG A 114 7.40 14.00 34.66
N ALA A 115 7.10 15.30 34.72
CA ALA A 115 7.74 16.30 33.88
C ALA A 115 9.25 16.40 34.17
N GLN A 116 9.65 16.25 35.43
CA GLN A 116 11.06 16.28 35.81
C GLN A 116 11.83 15.07 35.26
N PHE A 117 11.27 13.87 35.35
CA PHE A 117 11.86 12.67 34.75
C PHE A 117 11.87 12.73 33.22
N TYR A 118 10.86 13.32 32.60
CA TYR A 118 10.88 13.60 31.16
C TYR A 118 12.05 14.51 30.77
N ARG A 119 12.28 15.61 31.51
CA ARG A 119 13.43 16.50 31.27
C ARG A 119 14.78 15.79 31.42
N VAL A 120 14.88 14.82 32.31
CA VAL A 120 16.08 13.97 32.42
C VAL A 120 16.30 13.19 31.13
N ILE A 121 15.25 12.54 30.62
CA ILE A 121 15.32 11.80 29.36
C ILE A 121 15.69 12.72 28.20
N GLU A 122 15.12 13.91 28.14
CA GLU A 122 15.33 14.89 27.08
C GLU A 122 16.74 15.49 27.10
N SER A 123 17.23 15.92 28.27
CA SER A 123 18.50 16.63 28.41
C SER A 123 19.74 15.71 28.46
N HIS A 124 19.58 14.46 28.91
CA HIS A 124 20.68 13.50 28.96
C HIS A 124 21.07 13.09 27.53
N SER A 125 22.34 13.26 27.12
CA SER A 125 22.75 13.05 25.71
C SER A 125 23.86 12.02 25.51
N GLU A 126 24.32 11.37 26.59
CA GLU A 126 25.38 10.36 26.54
C GLU A 126 24.92 9.11 25.73
N PRO A 127 25.63 8.73 24.64
CA PRO A 127 25.19 7.64 23.75
C PRO A 127 25.09 6.28 24.43
N GLU A 128 25.96 5.97 25.39
CA GLU A 128 26.01 4.68 26.08
C GLU A 128 24.77 4.45 26.97
N ASP A 129 24.04 5.51 27.29
CA ASP A 129 22.90 5.49 28.20
C ASP A 129 21.56 5.47 27.46
N ILE A 130 21.58 5.41 26.12
CA ILE A 130 20.38 5.51 25.28
C ILE A 130 19.35 4.40 25.56
N SER A 131 19.80 3.19 25.87
CA SER A 131 18.92 2.06 26.23
C SER A 131 18.16 2.31 27.52
N TYR A 132 18.84 2.85 28.54
CA TYR A 132 18.24 3.23 29.81
C TYR A 132 17.28 4.41 29.65
N ARG A 133 17.63 5.41 28.83
CA ARG A 133 16.74 6.54 28.51
C ARG A 133 15.45 6.07 27.83
N LEU A 134 15.55 5.16 26.86
CA LEU A 134 14.38 4.63 26.15
C LEU A 134 13.49 3.82 27.08
N GLU A 135 14.07 2.97 27.93
CA GLU A 135 13.30 2.21 28.91
C GLU A 135 12.63 3.13 29.94
N MET A 136 13.34 4.15 30.41
CA MET A 136 12.79 5.16 31.31
C MET A 136 11.60 5.90 30.66
N LEU A 137 11.69 6.27 29.37
CA LEU A 137 10.58 6.89 28.64
C LEU A 137 9.40 5.93 28.49
N LYS A 138 9.64 4.66 28.16
CA LYS A 138 8.58 3.64 28.07
C LYS A 138 7.87 3.48 29.41
N LEU A 139 8.60 3.39 30.52
CA LEU A 139 8.00 3.29 31.85
C LEU A 139 7.22 4.56 32.21
N LEU A 140 7.80 5.74 31.96
CA LEU A 140 7.17 7.02 32.27
C LEU A 140 5.87 7.23 31.49
N THR A 141 5.80 6.71 30.27
CA THR A 141 4.65 6.89 29.38
C THR A 141 3.69 5.72 29.35
N GLU A 142 3.89 4.66 30.14
CA GLU A 142 3.20 3.36 29.96
C GLU A 142 3.26 2.88 28.51
N THR A 143 4.44 3.03 27.89
CA THR A 143 4.74 2.75 26.48
C THR A 143 3.84 3.56 25.57
N GLY A 144 3.88 4.89 25.69
CA GLY A 144 3.17 5.85 24.83
C GLY A 144 1.71 6.14 25.18
N LYS A 145 1.16 5.54 26.24
CA LYS A 145 -0.25 5.73 26.63
C LYS A 145 -0.52 7.02 27.38
N ASN A 146 0.38 7.40 28.28
CA ASN A 146 0.21 8.55 29.17
C ASN A 146 1.36 9.53 29.02
N ILE A 147 1.09 10.69 28.43
CA ILE A 147 2.06 11.76 28.22
C ILE A 147 1.78 13.00 29.08
N GLN A 148 1.03 12.83 30.17
CA GLN A 148 0.61 13.93 31.01
C GLN A 148 1.81 14.73 31.54
N HIS A 149 1.73 16.06 31.41
CA HIS A 149 2.73 17.06 31.81
C HIS A 149 3.89 17.33 30.84
N PHE A 150 3.90 16.71 29.67
CA PHE A 150 4.89 16.95 28.60
C PHE A 150 4.29 16.68 27.20
N GLU A 151 3.00 16.96 27.06
CA GLU A 151 2.20 16.62 25.88
C GLU A 151 2.70 17.32 24.60
N LYS A 152 3.26 18.52 24.75
CA LYS A 152 3.72 19.35 23.62
C LYS A 152 5.15 19.04 23.22
N GLU A 153 5.94 18.58 24.18
CA GLU A 153 7.38 18.37 24.07
C GLU A 153 7.72 17.00 23.46
N ILE A 154 6.91 15.97 23.74
CA ILE A 154 7.22 14.60 23.32
C ILE A 154 7.32 14.41 21.81
N GLY A 155 6.43 15.04 21.03
CA GLY A 155 6.43 14.88 19.57
C GLY A 155 7.73 15.38 18.93
N PRO A 156 8.10 16.66 19.11
CA PRO A 156 9.36 17.21 18.62
C PRO A 156 10.60 16.42 19.11
N PHE A 157 10.65 16.08 20.40
CA PHE A 157 11.76 15.32 20.97
C PHE A 157 11.93 13.96 20.28
N LEU A 158 10.85 13.20 20.09
CA LEU A 158 10.94 11.90 19.43
C LEU A 158 11.46 12.03 18.00
N LEU A 159 11.05 13.05 17.24
CA LEU A 159 11.55 13.27 15.89
C LEU A 159 13.06 13.49 15.84
N GLU A 160 13.58 14.31 16.74
CA GLU A 160 15.03 14.56 16.85
C GLU A 160 15.78 13.31 17.30
N TRP A 161 15.15 12.49 18.16
CA TRP A 161 15.80 11.35 18.80
C TRP A 161 15.78 10.06 17.98
N ILE A 162 14.85 9.93 17.02
CA ILE A 162 14.66 8.74 16.17
C ILE A 162 15.98 8.24 15.56
N LYS A 163 16.82 9.15 15.05
CA LYS A 163 18.08 8.79 14.38
C LYS A 163 19.05 8.10 15.34
N SER A 164 19.29 8.68 16.51
CA SER A 164 20.17 8.11 17.53
C SER A 164 19.67 6.74 18.00
N ILE A 165 18.35 6.57 18.12
CA ILE A 165 17.73 5.30 18.53
C ILE A 165 17.94 4.22 17.46
N HIS A 166 17.84 4.57 16.18
CA HIS A 166 18.09 3.63 15.09
C HIS A 166 19.57 3.24 15.00
N GLU A 167 20.49 4.19 15.12
CA GLU A 167 21.93 3.91 15.16
C GLU A 167 22.31 2.99 16.34
N ALA A 168 21.57 3.06 17.45
CA ALA A 168 21.72 2.17 18.60
C ALA A 168 21.04 0.80 18.46
N GLY A 169 20.34 0.52 17.35
CA GLY A 169 19.64 -0.75 17.14
C GLY A 169 18.36 -0.92 17.97
N LEU A 170 17.74 0.17 18.42
CA LEU A 170 16.57 0.18 19.31
C LEU A 170 15.29 0.69 18.63
N ILE A 171 15.28 0.78 17.29
CA ILE A 171 14.20 1.40 16.54
C ILE A 171 12.85 0.71 16.73
N ASP A 172 12.82 -0.62 16.79
CA ASP A 172 11.60 -1.39 16.98
C ASP A 172 10.87 -1.01 18.28
N SER A 173 11.62 -0.88 19.39
CA SER A 173 11.08 -0.43 20.68
C SER A 173 10.51 0.98 20.62
N LEU A 174 11.09 1.87 19.83
CA LEU A 174 10.57 3.22 19.64
C LEU A 174 9.33 3.23 18.73
N LEU A 175 9.31 2.43 17.66
CA LEU A 175 8.12 2.30 16.80
C LEU A 175 6.92 1.76 17.58
N GLU A 176 7.11 0.78 18.47
CA GLU A 176 6.07 0.29 19.38
C GLU A 176 5.52 1.40 20.29
N LEU A 177 6.40 2.23 20.85
CA LEU A 177 6.01 3.39 21.63
C LEU A 177 5.21 4.39 20.76
N ILE A 178 5.67 4.68 19.54
CA ILE A 178 5.00 5.60 18.61
C ILE A 178 3.61 5.08 18.22
N VAL A 179 3.45 3.77 17.98
CA VAL A 179 2.15 3.13 17.71
C VAL A 179 1.15 3.45 18.82
N ASN A 180 1.54 3.26 20.09
CA ASN A 180 0.67 3.56 21.22
C ASN A 180 0.49 5.08 21.40
N LEU A 181 1.54 5.87 21.22
CA LEU A 181 1.46 7.32 21.28
C LEU A 181 0.38 7.87 20.35
N ILE A 182 0.32 7.40 19.12
CA ILE A 182 -0.71 7.78 18.15
C ILE A 182 -2.09 7.28 18.62
N LYS A 183 -2.21 6.00 19.02
CA LYS A 183 -3.49 5.41 19.45
C LYS A 183 -4.15 6.16 20.60
N TYR A 184 -3.37 6.59 21.59
CA TYR A 184 -3.89 7.15 22.84
C TYR A 184 -3.84 8.68 22.88
N ASN A 185 -2.94 9.30 22.11
CA ASN A 185 -2.62 10.72 22.26
C ASN A 185 -2.61 11.50 20.94
N ALA A 186 -3.21 10.99 19.85
CA ALA A 186 -3.23 11.67 18.54
C ALA A 186 -3.66 13.16 18.60
N ALA A 187 -4.60 13.52 19.47
CA ALA A 187 -5.08 14.90 19.61
C ALA A 187 -4.02 15.87 20.17
N SER A 188 -3.01 15.36 20.86
CA SER A 188 -1.90 16.14 21.42
C SER A 188 -0.71 16.26 20.46
N LEU A 189 -0.69 15.46 19.39
CA LEU A 189 0.43 15.42 18.45
C LEU A 189 0.25 16.48 17.34
N GLU A 190 1.30 17.26 17.10
CA GLU A 190 1.29 18.25 16.03
C GLU A 190 1.38 17.60 14.64
N PRO A 191 0.81 18.22 13.58
CA PRO A 191 0.92 17.72 12.21
C PRO A 191 2.37 17.47 11.76
N LYS A 192 3.32 18.29 12.24
CA LYS A 192 4.76 18.14 11.94
C LYS A 192 5.33 16.82 12.45
N PHE A 193 4.84 16.32 13.59
CA PHE A 193 5.23 15.01 14.11
C PHE A 193 4.91 13.91 13.09
N LEU A 194 3.69 13.90 12.58
CA LEU A 194 3.25 12.92 11.57
C LEU A 194 4.08 13.03 10.29
N VAL A 195 4.30 14.24 9.77
CA VAL A 195 5.14 14.47 8.58
C VAL A 195 6.54 13.90 8.77
N GLY A 196 7.17 14.17 9.93
CA GLY A 196 8.50 13.69 10.26
C GLY A 196 8.58 12.17 10.36
N VAL A 197 7.62 11.54 11.07
CA VAL A 197 7.56 10.08 11.22
C VAL A 197 7.33 9.39 9.87
N VAL A 198 6.42 9.90 9.03
CA VAL A 198 6.17 9.35 7.69
C VAL A 198 7.39 9.48 6.79
N SER A 199 8.09 10.62 6.83
CA SER A 199 9.33 10.83 6.07
C SER A 199 10.41 9.85 6.51
N TYR A 200 10.55 9.63 7.82
CA TYR A 200 11.49 8.67 8.35
C TYR A 200 11.15 7.22 7.96
N ILE A 201 9.88 6.84 8.03
CA ILE A 201 9.41 5.52 7.56
C ILE A 201 9.71 5.35 6.07
N PHE A 202 9.49 6.38 5.25
CA PHE A 202 9.82 6.35 3.83
C PHE A 202 11.30 5.99 3.62
N ASP A 203 12.21 6.69 4.31
CA ASP A 203 13.65 6.41 4.21
C ASP A 203 13.99 4.98 4.66
N MET A 204 13.37 4.48 5.74
CA MET A 204 13.59 3.10 6.18
C MET A 204 13.10 2.07 5.16
N THR A 205 11.94 2.29 4.53
CA THR A 205 11.40 1.38 3.51
C THR A 205 12.22 1.39 2.21
N CYS A 206 13.01 2.44 1.96
CA CYS A 206 13.93 2.51 0.82
C CYS A 206 15.26 1.79 1.09
N ASN A 207 15.57 1.45 2.34
CA ASN A 207 16.81 0.80 2.75
C ASN A 207 16.55 -0.66 3.15
N LYS A 208 17.61 -1.48 3.19
CA LYS A 208 17.49 -2.86 3.67
C LYS A 208 17.26 -2.85 5.18
N GLN A 209 16.12 -3.38 5.61
CA GLN A 209 15.69 -3.48 7.01
C GLN A 209 15.19 -4.89 7.32
N GLU A 210 15.07 -5.21 8.60
CA GLU A 210 14.43 -6.46 9.04
C GLU A 210 12.92 -6.42 8.79
N THR A 211 12.35 -7.60 8.52
CA THR A 211 10.91 -7.75 8.24
C THR A 211 10.04 -7.26 9.40
N SER A 212 10.45 -7.53 10.64
CA SER A 212 9.78 -7.05 11.86
C SER A 212 9.70 -5.53 11.91
N THR A 213 10.82 -4.84 11.66
CA THR A 213 10.91 -3.38 11.66
C THR A 213 9.97 -2.77 10.63
N ILE A 214 9.95 -3.29 9.40
CA ILE A 214 9.06 -2.79 8.35
C ILE A 214 7.57 -3.03 8.70
N LEU A 215 7.23 -4.16 9.31
CA LEU A 215 5.87 -4.42 9.79
C LEU A 215 5.45 -3.45 10.91
N LEU A 216 6.39 -3.04 11.79
CA LEU A 216 6.14 -1.99 12.77
C LEU A 216 5.92 -0.63 12.09
N CYS A 217 6.68 -0.29 11.04
CA CYS A 217 6.42 0.92 10.24
C CYS A 217 5.01 0.93 9.65
N LEU A 218 4.59 -0.17 9.04
CA LEU A 218 3.24 -0.30 8.50
C LEU A 218 2.19 -0.20 9.60
N SER A 219 2.48 -0.69 10.81
CA SER A 219 1.60 -0.53 11.97
C SER A 219 1.48 0.93 12.43
N VAL A 220 2.57 1.70 12.37
CA VAL A 220 2.54 3.16 12.61
C VAL A 220 1.65 3.86 11.58
N LEU A 221 1.81 3.51 10.29
CA LEU A 221 0.96 4.04 9.23
C LEU A 221 -0.53 3.70 9.45
N ASP A 222 -0.87 2.44 9.75
CA ASP A 222 -2.25 2.03 10.06
C ASP A 222 -2.83 2.86 11.23
N CYS A 223 -2.02 3.13 12.26
CA CYS A 223 -2.44 3.98 13.38
C CYS A 223 -2.73 5.43 12.95
N PHE A 224 -1.93 6.02 12.06
CA PHE A 224 -2.21 7.37 11.57
C PHE A 224 -3.55 7.44 10.83
N ILE A 225 -3.90 6.44 10.02
CA ILE A 225 -5.22 6.40 9.35
C ILE A 225 -6.35 6.26 10.37
N CYS A 226 -6.18 5.42 11.40
CA CYS A 226 -7.24 5.14 12.36
C CYS A 226 -7.49 6.27 13.37
N TYR A 227 -6.43 6.99 13.78
CA TYR A 227 -6.49 7.87 14.94
C TYR A 227 -6.11 9.33 14.66
N ALA A 228 -5.46 9.64 13.54
CA ALA A 228 -4.95 10.97 13.23
C ALA A 228 -5.55 11.56 11.95
N ILE A 229 -5.45 12.88 11.81
CA ILE A 229 -5.75 13.59 10.57
C ILE A 229 -4.47 13.64 9.75
N ILE A 230 -4.46 12.99 8.58
CA ILE A 230 -3.30 12.94 7.70
C ILE A 230 -3.15 14.30 6.98
N PRO A 231 -2.01 15.01 7.13
CA PRO A 231 -1.71 16.21 6.36
C PRO A 231 -1.59 15.89 4.87
N ASN A 232 -2.07 16.80 4.02
CA ASN A 232 -1.99 16.64 2.55
C ASN A 232 -0.55 16.45 2.06
N GLU A 233 0.42 17.09 2.71
CA GLU A 233 1.85 17.00 2.41
C GLU A 233 2.39 15.56 2.60
N SER A 234 1.85 14.81 3.57
CA SER A 234 2.26 13.44 3.86
C SER A 234 1.54 12.40 3.03
N LEU A 235 0.36 12.72 2.47
CA LEU A 235 -0.46 11.78 1.73
C LEU A 235 0.29 11.12 0.57
N THR A 236 1.07 11.91 -0.18
CA THR A 236 1.85 11.40 -1.31
C THR A 236 2.90 10.38 -0.87
N LEU A 237 3.65 10.67 0.20
CA LEU A 237 4.63 9.73 0.76
C LEU A 237 3.96 8.46 1.27
N PHE A 238 2.82 8.61 1.95
CA PHE A 238 2.01 7.50 2.43
C PHE A 238 1.64 6.53 1.30
N ILE A 239 1.17 7.07 0.18
CA ILE A 239 0.80 6.31 -1.01
C ILE A 239 2.03 5.65 -1.63
N ILE A 240 3.13 6.38 -1.80
CA ILE A 240 4.37 5.83 -2.39
C ILE A 240 4.88 4.64 -1.58
N ILE A 241 4.91 4.75 -0.25
CA ILE A 241 5.30 3.64 0.64
C ILE A 241 4.40 2.44 0.36
N LEU A 242 3.08 2.58 0.48
CA LEU A 242 2.16 1.46 0.31
C LEU A 242 2.22 0.83 -1.09
N CYS A 243 2.35 1.65 -2.14
CA CYS A 243 2.52 1.17 -3.50
C CYS A 243 3.80 0.34 -3.65
N ARG A 244 4.93 0.77 -3.11
CA ARG A 244 6.17 -0.04 -3.18
C ARG A 244 6.05 -1.30 -2.33
N MET A 245 5.54 -1.19 -1.10
CA MET A 245 5.42 -2.30 -0.16
C MET A 245 4.51 -3.43 -0.63
N VAL A 246 3.50 -3.15 -1.47
CA VAL A 246 2.57 -4.17 -1.95
C VAL A 246 3.23 -5.21 -2.87
N ASN A 247 4.38 -4.89 -3.45
CA ASN A 247 5.13 -5.79 -4.34
C ASN A 247 5.89 -6.88 -3.59
N GLN A 248 5.95 -6.81 -2.26
CA GLN A 248 6.69 -7.73 -1.42
C GLN A 248 5.71 -8.65 -0.69
N GLU A 249 5.89 -9.97 -0.82
CA GLU A 249 4.97 -10.98 -0.28
C GLU A 249 4.76 -10.84 1.24
N ALA A 250 5.82 -10.52 1.99
CA ALA A 250 5.76 -10.32 3.43
C ALA A 250 4.84 -9.16 3.86
N TYR A 251 4.64 -8.18 2.99
CA TYR A 251 4.00 -6.90 3.34
C TYR A 251 2.71 -6.64 2.55
N CYS A 252 2.43 -7.40 1.49
CA CYS A 252 1.36 -7.11 0.55
C CYS A 252 -0.03 -7.03 1.20
N GLN A 253 -0.33 -7.95 2.13
CA GLN A 253 -1.60 -7.97 2.85
C GLN A 253 -1.75 -6.77 3.79
N HIS A 254 -0.69 -6.39 4.48
CA HIS A 254 -0.67 -5.22 5.37
C HIS A 254 -0.81 -3.93 4.57
N SER A 255 -0.03 -3.78 3.50
CA SER A 255 -0.11 -2.62 2.60
C SER A 255 -1.51 -2.45 2.01
N TRP A 256 -2.11 -3.54 1.51
CA TRP A 256 -3.48 -3.51 0.99
C TRP A 256 -4.51 -3.15 2.07
N LYS A 257 -4.42 -3.71 3.27
CA LYS A 257 -5.32 -3.37 4.39
C LYS A 257 -5.28 -1.87 4.68
N ILE A 258 -4.09 -1.30 4.77
CA ILE A 258 -3.87 0.12 5.07
C ILE A 258 -4.41 0.98 3.92
N MET A 259 -4.11 0.65 2.67
CA MET A 259 -4.63 1.37 1.50
C MET A 259 -6.16 1.32 1.43
N LYS A 260 -6.76 0.16 1.70
CA LYS A 260 -8.22 -0.01 1.76
C LYS A 260 -8.85 0.86 2.84
N ASN A 261 -8.22 0.96 4.01
CA ASN A 261 -8.66 1.86 5.07
C ASN A 261 -8.56 3.32 4.64
N LEU A 262 -7.44 3.72 4.01
CA LEU A 262 -7.24 5.08 3.48
C LEU A 262 -8.33 5.46 2.46
N PHE A 263 -8.63 4.55 1.54
CA PHE A 263 -9.74 4.68 0.59
C PHE A 263 -11.11 4.86 1.26
N GLY A 264 -11.34 4.27 2.42
CA GLY A 264 -12.58 4.40 3.19
C GLY A 264 -12.75 5.74 3.93
N THR A 265 -11.69 6.55 4.02
CA THR A 265 -11.68 7.86 4.66
C THR A 265 -12.21 8.98 3.74
N THR A 266 -12.25 10.22 4.23
CA THR A 266 -12.54 11.41 3.42
C THR A 266 -11.46 11.71 2.38
N LEU A 267 -10.26 11.13 2.52
CA LEU A 267 -9.15 11.29 1.59
C LEU A 267 -9.18 10.28 0.43
N GLY A 268 -10.21 9.42 0.33
CA GLY A 268 -10.25 8.35 -0.68
C GLY A 268 -10.09 8.84 -2.12
N HIS A 269 -10.85 9.86 -2.53
CA HIS A 269 -10.71 10.44 -3.88
C HIS A 269 -9.37 11.17 -4.08
N ALA A 270 -8.87 11.87 -3.07
CA ALA A 270 -7.55 12.51 -3.13
C ALA A 270 -6.43 11.47 -3.28
N THR A 271 -6.58 10.31 -2.64
CA THR A 271 -5.68 9.17 -2.74
C THR A 271 -5.67 8.60 -4.16
N LEU A 272 -6.85 8.36 -4.74
CA LEU A 272 -6.98 7.90 -6.12
C LEU A 272 -6.38 8.91 -7.11
N LEU A 273 -6.71 10.18 -6.98
CA LEU A 273 -6.16 11.24 -7.83
C LEU A 273 -4.63 11.31 -7.72
N THR A 274 -4.09 11.17 -6.51
CA THR A 274 -2.63 11.17 -6.29
C THR A 274 -1.96 9.99 -6.99
N MET A 275 -2.54 8.78 -6.92
CA MET A 275 -2.05 7.64 -7.70
C MET A 275 -2.12 7.89 -9.21
N CYS A 276 -3.23 8.44 -9.72
CA CYS A 276 -3.32 8.83 -11.14
C CYS A 276 -2.25 9.85 -11.52
N ASN A 277 -1.97 10.85 -10.66
CA ASN A 277 -0.92 11.84 -10.90
C ASN A 277 0.49 11.20 -10.93
N ILE A 278 0.75 10.21 -10.07
CA ILE A 278 1.99 9.43 -10.09
C ILE A 278 2.13 8.69 -11.43
N LEU A 279 1.06 8.00 -11.87
CA LEU A 279 1.05 7.22 -13.11
C LEU A 279 1.18 8.10 -14.38
N ASN A 280 0.70 9.35 -14.31
CA ASN A 280 0.78 10.29 -15.42
C ASN A 280 2.10 11.08 -15.48
N ASN A 281 2.93 11.00 -14.44
CA ASN A 281 4.16 11.80 -14.36
C ASN A 281 5.37 11.00 -14.88
N PRO A 282 6.02 11.42 -15.98
CA PRO A 282 7.17 10.73 -16.54
C PRO A 282 8.36 10.60 -15.59
N ALA A 283 8.46 11.47 -14.57
CA ALA A 283 9.52 11.39 -13.57
C ALA A 283 9.52 10.05 -12.80
N PHE A 284 8.37 9.37 -12.71
CA PHE A 284 8.25 8.08 -12.02
C PHE A 284 8.38 6.87 -12.95
N HIS A 285 8.63 7.05 -14.25
CA HIS A 285 8.76 5.93 -15.20
C HIS A 285 9.89 4.95 -14.88
N GLN A 286 10.89 5.36 -14.10
CA GLN A 286 11.99 4.50 -13.68
C GLN A 286 11.65 3.64 -12.45
N ASP A 287 10.57 3.94 -11.73
CA ASP A 287 10.15 3.23 -10.52
C ASP A 287 9.02 2.24 -10.84
N ASP A 288 9.39 1.08 -11.38
CA ASP A 288 8.46 0.04 -11.79
C ASP A 288 7.62 -0.50 -10.61
N ALA A 289 8.20 -0.57 -9.41
CA ALA A 289 7.51 -1.01 -8.19
C ALA A 289 6.41 -0.03 -7.76
N LEU A 290 6.69 1.27 -7.80
CA LEU A 290 5.70 2.32 -7.52
C LEU A 290 4.57 2.29 -8.54
N LEU A 291 4.88 2.27 -9.84
CA LEU A 291 3.87 2.24 -10.90
C LEU A 291 2.99 0.99 -10.80
N ARG A 292 3.60 -0.19 -10.65
CA ARG A 292 2.88 -1.44 -10.45
C ARG A 292 1.97 -1.36 -9.22
N GLY A 293 2.49 -0.88 -8.10
CA GLY A 293 1.73 -0.77 -6.86
C GLY A 293 0.55 0.19 -6.95
N ALA A 294 0.70 1.31 -7.66
CA ALA A 294 -0.39 2.25 -7.91
C ALA A 294 -1.49 1.65 -8.79
N ILE A 295 -1.12 0.92 -9.85
CA ILE A 295 -2.09 0.19 -10.69
C ILE A 295 -2.78 -0.90 -9.87
N PHE A 296 -2.04 -1.70 -9.11
CA PHE A 296 -2.57 -2.77 -8.26
C PHE A 296 -3.60 -2.23 -7.26
N HIS A 297 -3.23 -1.22 -6.46
CA HIS A 297 -4.13 -0.67 -5.44
C HIS A 297 -5.38 -0.04 -6.05
N THR A 298 -5.23 0.64 -7.19
CA THR A 298 -6.37 1.20 -7.93
C THR A 298 -7.30 0.11 -8.46
N ASN A 299 -6.73 -0.91 -9.10
CA ASN A 299 -7.46 -2.06 -9.65
C ASN A 299 -8.21 -2.84 -8.56
N VAL A 300 -7.54 -3.20 -7.46
CA VAL A 300 -8.18 -3.94 -6.35
C VAL A 300 -9.20 -3.06 -5.62
N GLY A 301 -8.93 -1.76 -5.45
CA GLY A 301 -9.83 -0.79 -4.82
C GLY A 301 -11.17 -0.62 -5.54
N LEU A 302 -11.13 -0.48 -6.87
CA LEU A 302 -12.31 -0.20 -7.69
C LEU A 302 -12.99 -1.48 -8.21
N TRP A 303 -12.21 -2.46 -8.64
CA TRP A 303 -12.70 -3.62 -9.38
C TRP A 303 -12.46 -4.96 -8.68
N GLY A 304 -11.79 -4.97 -7.53
CA GLY A 304 -11.57 -6.18 -6.73
C GLY A 304 -12.83 -6.75 -6.08
N ILE A 305 -12.70 -7.91 -5.44
CA ILE A 305 -13.78 -8.57 -4.67
C ILE A 305 -14.17 -7.74 -3.44
N SER A 306 -13.17 -7.09 -2.82
CA SER A 306 -13.35 -6.20 -1.67
C SER A 306 -13.39 -4.73 -2.09
N VAL A 307 -14.33 -4.38 -2.98
CA VAL A 307 -14.53 -2.99 -3.45
C VAL A 307 -14.73 -2.06 -2.27
N VAL A 308 -14.16 -0.85 -2.35
CA VAL A 308 -14.44 0.22 -1.38
C VAL A 308 -15.65 1.01 -1.88
N PRO A 309 -16.85 0.88 -1.26
CA PRO A 309 -18.08 1.44 -1.82
C PRO A 309 -18.11 2.97 -1.92
N LYS A 310 -17.28 3.66 -1.14
CA LYS A 310 -17.17 5.13 -1.18
C LYS A 310 -16.34 5.66 -2.36
N LEU A 311 -15.56 4.82 -3.02
CA LEU A 311 -14.82 5.19 -4.22
C LEU A 311 -15.65 4.85 -5.44
N ASP A 312 -16.52 5.78 -5.82
CA ASP A 312 -17.22 5.73 -7.09
C ASP A 312 -16.57 6.70 -8.07
N CYS A 313 -16.11 6.20 -9.21
CA CYS A 313 -15.56 7.02 -10.28
C CYS A 313 -15.70 6.32 -11.63
N ALA A 314 -15.88 7.11 -12.69
CA ALA A 314 -15.90 6.60 -14.06
C ALA A 314 -14.56 5.91 -14.39
N PRO A 315 -14.56 4.65 -14.89
CA PRO A 315 -13.34 3.93 -15.22
C PRO A 315 -12.40 4.68 -16.17
N SER A 316 -12.95 5.44 -17.11
CA SER A 316 -12.20 6.24 -18.10
C SER A 316 -11.15 7.17 -17.49
N LEU A 317 -11.40 7.74 -16.30
CA LEU A 317 -10.46 8.63 -15.60
C LEU A 317 -9.19 7.88 -15.17
N VAL A 318 -9.35 6.65 -14.72
CA VAL A 318 -8.25 5.79 -14.26
C VAL A 318 -7.54 5.15 -15.45
N LEU A 319 -8.30 4.67 -16.45
CA LEU A 319 -7.76 4.01 -17.62
C LEU A 319 -6.77 4.88 -18.40
N THR A 320 -7.06 6.18 -18.52
CA THR A 320 -6.12 7.13 -19.14
C THR A 320 -4.76 7.15 -18.41
N SER A 321 -4.78 7.01 -17.08
CA SER A 321 -3.56 6.96 -16.27
C SER A 321 -2.82 5.63 -16.44
N PHE A 322 -3.54 4.51 -16.57
CA PHE A 322 -2.94 3.21 -16.88
C PHE A 322 -2.29 3.21 -18.26
N TRP A 323 -2.94 3.83 -19.25
CA TRP A 323 -2.38 3.98 -20.59
C TRP A 323 -1.07 4.78 -20.57
N ASN A 324 -1.03 5.91 -19.84
CA ASN A 324 0.20 6.67 -19.70
C ASN A 324 1.32 5.88 -19.00
N ALA A 325 0.99 5.08 -17.97
CA ALA A 325 1.97 4.25 -17.29
C ALA A 325 2.61 3.17 -18.20
N LEU A 326 1.93 2.71 -19.25
CA LEU A 326 2.49 1.78 -20.24
C LEU A 326 3.68 2.36 -21.02
N LYS A 327 3.80 3.70 -21.08
CA LYS A 327 4.97 4.38 -21.69
C LYS A 327 6.28 4.13 -20.93
N SER A 328 6.21 3.64 -19.70
CA SER A 328 7.39 3.18 -18.94
C SER A 328 8.03 1.91 -19.53
N ARG A 329 7.26 1.13 -20.31
CA ARG A 329 7.70 -0.11 -20.99
C ARG A 329 8.22 -1.22 -20.06
N HIS A 330 7.94 -1.15 -18.76
CA HIS A 330 8.27 -2.25 -17.85
C HIS A 330 7.31 -3.42 -18.02
N VAL A 331 7.85 -4.64 -18.07
CA VAL A 331 7.07 -5.89 -18.21
C VAL A 331 6.07 -6.02 -17.05
N ILE A 332 6.50 -5.77 -15.82
CA ILE A 332 5.65 -5.93 -14.63
C ILE A 332 4.50 -4.93 -14.58
N VAL A 333 4.72 -3.71 -15.10
CA VAL A 333 3.68 -2.66 -15.20
C VAL A 333 2.67 -3.08 -16.25
N THR A 334 3.16 -3.52 -17.41
CA THR A 334 2.31 -4.01 -18.52
C THR A 334 1.45 -5.19 -18.06
N TYR A 335 2.03 -6.13 -17.31
CA TYR A 335 1.29 -7.26 -16.76
C TYR A 335 0.20 -6.83 -15.79
N GLU A 336 0.48 -5.91 -14.88
CA GLU A 336 -0.52 -5.41 -13.94
C GLU A 336 -1.66 -4.65 -14.64
N VAL A 337 -1.39 -3.94 -15.74
CA VAL A 337 -2.44 -3.33 -16.57
C VAL A 337 -3.30 -4.40 -17.25
N ILE A 338 -2.72 -5.48 -17.78
CA ILE A 338 -3.47 -6.61 -18.36
C ILE A 338 -4.43 -7.20 -17.33
N LEU A 339 -3.95 -7.49 -16.11
CA LEU A 339 -4.79 -8.00 -15.03
C LEU A 339 -5.92 -7.03 -14.65
N SER A 340 -5.65 -5.72 -14.76
CA SER A 340 -6.65 -4.69 -14.52
C SER A 340 -7.73 -4.64 -15.59
N MET A 341 -7.35 -4.76 -16.87
CA MET A 341 -8.31 -4.82 -17.99
C MET A 341 -9.18 -6.08 -17.88
N ASN A 342 -8.54 -7.23 -17.64
CA ASN A 342 -9.23 -8.50 -17.45
C ASN A 342 -10.32 -8.41 -16.38
N ARG A 343 -9.96 -7.89 -15.20
CA ARG A 343 -10.89 -7.75 -14.07
C ARG A 343 -12.03 -6.77 -14.36
N LEU A 344 -11.73 -5.63 -14.97
CA LEU A 344 -12.75 -4.64 -15.35
C LEU A 344 -13.77 -5.24 -16.32
N ILE A 345 -13.28 -5.91 -17.38
CA ILE A 345 -14.13 -6.54 -18.40
C ILE A 345 -14.97 -7.66 -17.78
N GLN A 346 -14.38 -8.49 -16.92
CA GLN A 346 -15.08 -9.58 -16.24
C GLN A 346 -16.23 -9.06 -15.36
N LYS A 347 -15.99 -7.96 -14.66
CA LYS A 347 -16.94 -7.41 -13.67
C LYS A 347 -18.06 -6.61 -14.31
N SER A 348 -17.74 -5.77 -15.30
CA SER A 348 -18.66 -4.74 -15.80
C SER A 348 -18.70 -4.61 -17.32
N GLY A 349 -18.13 -5.55 -18.09
CA GLY A 349 -17.98 -5.41 -19.55
C GLY A 349 -19.26 -4.99 -20.31
N ASN A 350 -20.42 -5.53 -19.93
CA ASN A 350 -21.72 -5.20 -20.54
C ASN A 350 -22.26 -3.81 -20.14
N GLU A 351 -21.79 -3.27 -19.02
CA GLU A 351 -22.25 -2.00 -18.44
C GLU A 351 -21.35 -0.82 -18.84
N LEU A 352 -20.17 -1.10 -19.40
CA LEU A 352 -19.26 -0.07 -19.87
C LEU A 352 -19.87 0.72 -21.03
N ASN A 353 -19.59 2.01 -21.06
CA ASN A 353 -19.98 2.89 -22.15
C ASN A 353 -18.94 2.90 -23.28
N GLU A 354 -19.33 3.39 -24.44
CA GLU A 354 -18.52 3.42 -25.66
C GLU A 354 -17.15 4.10 -25.47
N PRO A 355 -17.03 5.31 -24.86
CA PRO A 355 -15.73 5.93 -24.65
C PRO A 355 -14.79 5.11 -23.75
N THR A 356 -15.35 4.35 -22.80
CA THR A 356 -14.54 3.48 -21.94
C THR A 356 -14.00 2.29 -22.73
N TRP A 357 -14.82 1.69 -23.60
CA TRP A 357 -14.40 0.63 -24.50
C TRP A 357 -13.34 1.07 -25.50
N ASP A 358 -13.45 2.29 -26.04
CA ASP A 358 -12.44 2.87 -26.93
C ASP A 358 -11.07 2.94 -26.25
N ILE A 359 -11.03 3.47 -25.03
CA ILE A 359 -9.79 3.56 -24.24
C ILE A 359 -9.26 2.16 -23.90
N ILE A 360 -10.12 1.18 -23.59
CA ILE A 360 -9.70 -0.21 -23.37
C ILE A 360 -9.02 -0.76 -24.63
N CYS A 361 -9.60 -0.55 -25.81
CA CYS A 361 -9.00 -1.00 -27.07
C CYS A 361 -7.65 -0.32 -27.35
N ASP A 362 -7.53 0.97 -27.06
CA ASP A 362 -6.28 1.72 -27.20
C ASP A 362 -5.20 1.21 -26.22
N ILE A 363 -5.58 0.92 -24.97
CA ILE A 363 -4.71 0.30 -23.97
C ILE A 363 -4.24 -1.09 -24.43
N MET A 364 -5.16 -1.94 -24.88
CA MET A 364 -4.83 -3.28 -25.37
C MET A 364 -3.92 -3.23 -26.60
N THR A 365 -4.11 -2.23 -27.47
CA THR A 365 -3.22 -1.97 -28.60
C THR A 365 -1.82 -1.56 -28.12
N GLU A 366 -1.70 -0.63 -27.17
CA GLU A 366 -0.41 -0.24 -26.59
C GLU A 366 0.29 -1.41 -25.88
N ILE A 367 -0.46 -2.26 -25.16
CA ILE A 367 0.08 -3.49 -24.56
C ILE A 367 0.70 -4.38 -25.62
N SER A 368 0.03 -4.60 -26.77
CA SER A 368 0.58 -5.42 -27.85
C SER A 368 1.91 -4.88 -28.40
N HIS A 369 2.04 -3.56 -28.53
CA HIS A 369 3.30 -2.92 -28.91
C HIS A 369 4.40 -3.17 -27.87
N ASN A 370 4.09 -3.04 -26.58
CA ASN A 370 5.03 -3.33 -25.50
C ASN A 370 5.48 -4.81 -25.51
N LEU A 371 4.55 -5.76 -25.71
CA LEU A 371 4.88 -7.19 -25.78
C LEU A 371 5.81 -7.51 -26.96
N ALA A 372 5.60 -6.88 -28.11
CA ALA A 372 6.50 -7.01 -29.26
C ALA A 372 7.92 -6.49 -28.97
N ILE A 373 8.04 -5.44 -28.15
CA ILE A 373 9.33 -4.92 -27.67
C ILE A 373 9.97 -5.88 -26.67
N HIS A 374 9.18 -6.45 -25.75
CA HIS A 374 9.68 -7.36 -24.72
C HIS A 374 10.18 -8.70 -25.27
N ARG A 375 9.66 -9.14 -26.43
CA ARG A 375 10.05 -10.40 -27.10
C ARG A 375 9.92 -11.63 -26.19
N LEU A 376 8.83 -11.68 -25.44
CA LEU A 376 8.54 -12.80 -24.54
C LEU A 376 8.11 -14.04 -25.33
N PRO A 377 8.37 -15.27 -24.81
CA PRO A 377 7.86 -16.50 -25.41
C PRO A 377 6.32 -16.52 -25.43
N PRO A 378 5.69 -17.22 -26.41
CA PRO A 378 4.22 -17.34 -26.48
C PRO A 378 3.58 -17.96 -25.23
N GLU A 379 4.28 -18.90 -24.59
CA GLU A 379 3.85 -19.60 -23.37
C GLU A 379 3.98 -18.73 -22.10
N HIS A 380 4.56 -17.53 -22.20
CA HIS A 380 4.82 -16.67 -21.05
C HIS A 380 3.51 -16.15 -20.47
N THR A 381 3.35 -16.24 -19.14
CA THR A 381 2.11 -15.90 -18.42
C THR A 381 1.51 -14.55 -18.80
N VAL A 382 2.35 -13.53 -19.02
CA VAL A 382 1.92 -12.20 -19.46
C VAL A 382 1.23 -12.23 -20.84
N VAL A 383 1.82 -12.96 -21.80
CA VAL A 383 1.28 -13.10 -23.16
C VAL A 383 -0.01 -13.92 -23.13
N THR A 384 -0.03 -15.00 -22.34
CA THR A 384 -1.24 -15.81 -22.14
C THR A 384 -2.41 -14.97 -21.60
N HIS A 385 -2.19 -14.20 -20.54
CA HIS A 385 -3.24 -13.34 -19.98
C HIS A 385 -3.69 -12.22 -20.91
N PHE A 386 -2.79 -11.69 -21.75
CA PHE A 386 -3.17 -10.73 -22.78
C PHE A 386 -4.18 -11.35 -23.77
N HIS A 387 -3.89 -12.56 -24.27
CA HIS A 387 -4.80 -13.26 -25.18
C HIS A 387 -6.08 -13.77 -24.52
N GLU A 388 -6.04 -14.16 -23.24
CA GLU A 388 -7.25 -14.47 -22.46
C GLU A 388 -8.17 -13.24 -22.37
N THR A 389 -7.59 -12.07 -22.14
CA THR A 389 -8.34 -10.82 -22.08
C THR A 389 -8.95 -10.48 -23.44
N LEU A 390 -8.23 -10.70 -24.55
CA LEU A 390 -8.79 -10.58 -25.90
C LEU A 390 -9.93 -11.58 -26.17
N ASN A 391 -9.81 -12.82 -25.70
CA ASN A 391 -10.87 -13.82 -25.84
C ASN A 391 -12.16 -13.35 -25.15
N MET A 392 -12.06 -12.68 -23.99
CA MET A 392 -13.21 -12.11 -23.31
C MET A 392 -13.86 -10.99 -24.13
N VAL A 393 -13.06 -10.08 -24.69
CA VAL A 393 -13.57 -9.00 -25.55
C VAL A 393 -14.29 -9.58 -26.77
N GLU A 394 -13.71 -10.58 -27.43
CA GLU A 394 -14.35 -11.27 -28.57
C GLU A 394 -15.64 -11.99 -28.18
N THR A 395 -15.68 -12.62 -27.01
CA THR A 395 -16.87 -13.30 -26.52
C THR A 395 -18.02 -12.32 -26.32
N LEU A 396 -17.74 -11.15 -25.73
CA LEU A 396 -18.72 -10.09 -25.56
C LEU A 396 -19.16 -9.49 -26.91
N LEU A 397 -18.24 -9.35 -27.86
CA LEU A 397 -18.54 -8.90 -29.22
C LEU A 397 -19.51 -9.86 -29.93
N GLN A 398 -19.27 -11.17 -29.84
CA GLN A 398 -20.13 -12.20 -30.42
C GLN A 398 -21.54 -12.23 -29.80
N GLN A 399 -21.64 -11.93 -28.50
CA GLN A 399 -22.92 -11.85 -27.80
C GLN A 399 -23.72 -10.60 -28.17
N GLY A 400 -23.09 -9.59 -28.80
CA GLY A 400 -23.74 -8.32 -29.15
C GLY A 400 -24.12 -7.48 -27.94
N THR A 401 -23.52 -7.74 -26.77
CA THR A 401 -23.82 -7.06 -25.50
C THR A 401 -22.91 -5.87 -25.21
N MET A 402 -21.92 -5.62 -26.08
CA MET A 402 -21.00 -4.50 -25.90
C MET A 402 -21.57 -3.20 -26.46
N ASN A 403 -21.50 -2.13 -25.66
CA ASN A 403 -21.80 -0.78 -26.09
C ASN A 403 -20.55 -0.12 -26.71
N THR A 404 -20.07 -0.60 -27.86
CA THR A 404 -18.92 -0.04 -28.58
C THR A 404 -19.07 -0.23 -30.08
N ASP A 405 -18.39 0.58 -30.89
CA ASP A 405 -18.27 0.35 -32.32
C ASP A 405 -17.49 -0.96 -32.58
N PRO A 406 -18.10 -1.99 -33.20
CA PRO A 406 -17.41 -3.22 -33.56
C PRO A 406 -16.14 -2.98 -34.37
N GLU A 407 -16.07 -1.89 -35.13
CA GLU A 407 -14.90 -1.53 -35.94
C GLU A 407 -13.65 -1.34 -35.08
N LYS A 408 -13.78 -0.72 -33.90
CA LYS A 408 -12.65 -0.47 -33.00
C LYS A 408 -12.05 -1.78 -32.49
N VAL A 409 -12.93 -2.71 -32.12
CA VAL A 409 -12.54 -4.03 -31.60
C VAL A 409 -11.92 -4.89 -32.70
N TYR A 410 -12.53 -4.93 -33.88
CA TYR A 410 -11.96 -5.68 -35.01
C TYR A 410 -10.65 -5.07 -35.50
N THR A 411 -10.45 -3.75 -35.38
CA THR A 411 -9.16 -3.12 -35.67
C THR A 411 -8.08 -3.58 -34.70
N LEU A 412 -8.40 -3.72 -33.41
CA LEU A 412 -7.49 -4.32 -32.41
C LEU A 412 -7.19 -5.79 -32.75
N ILE A 413 -8.20 -6.61 -33.03
CA ILE A 413 -8.02 -8.04 -33.39
C ILE A 413 -7.17 -8.16 -34.65
N GLU A 414 -7.41 -7.30 -35.63
CA GLU A 414 -6.64 -7.26 -36.86
C GLU A 414 -5.18 -6.90 -36.61
N HIS A 415 -4.89 -5.98 -35.70
CA HIS A 415 -3.52 -5.62 -35.33
C HIS A 415 -2.73 -6.83 -34.81
N VAL A 416 -3.37 -7.69 -34.01
CA VAL A 416 -2.75 -8.88 -33.41
C VAL A 416 -3.05 -10.19 -34.15
N SER A 417 -3.62 -10.14 -35.36
CA SER A 417 -4.21 -11.32 -36.04
C SER A 417 -3.23 -12.47 -36.30
N ALA A 418 -1.93 -12.19 -36.40
CA ALA A 418 -0.90 -13.21 -36.61
C ALA A 418 -0.75 -14.17 -35.41
N GLU A 419 -1.12 -13.72 -34.21
CA GLU A 419 -1.00 -14.45 -32.94
C GLU A 419 -2.36 -14.98 -32.45
N ARG A 420 -3.44 -14.69 -33.18
CA ARG A 420 -4.81 -15.09 -32.80
C ARG A 420 -5.17 -16.50 -33.31
N PRO A 421 -6.06 -17.22 -32.61
CA PRO A 421 -6.60 -18.48 -33.08
C PRO A 421 -7.35 -18.33 -34.41
N GLU A 422 -7.35 -19.39 -35.23
CA GLU A 422 -8.01 -19.42 -36.54
C GLU A 422 -9.48 -18.97 -36.48
N ALA A 423 -10.23 -19.40 -35.45
CA ALA A 423 -11.64 -19.04 -35.30
C ALA A 423 -11.85 -17.53 -35.12
N SER A 424 -10.98 -16.85 -34.38
CA SER A 424 -11.01 -15.39 -34.20
C SER A 424 -10.73 -14.67 -35.52
N VAL A 425 -9.70 -15.10 -36.25
CA VAL A 425 -9.33 -14.51 -37.54
C VAL A 425 -10.43 -14.72 -38.60
N LYS A 426 -11.12 -15.86 -38.59
CA LYS A 426 -12.26 -16.10 -39.48
C LYS A 426 -13.42 -15.14 -39.24
N GLN A 427 -13.74 -14.85 -37.97
CA GLN A 427 -14.78 -13.87 -37.64
C GLN A 427 -14.40 -12.46 -38.08
N LEU A 428 -13.12 -12.08 -37.89
CA LEU A 428 -12.59 -10.84 -38.43
C LEU A 428 -12.73 -10.78 -39.96
N ILE A 429 -12.40 -11.88 -40.66
CA ILE A 429 -12.57 -11.98 -42.11
C ILE A 429 -14.03 -11.78 -42.52
N ASP A 430 -14.98 -12.47 -41.88
CA ASP A 430 -16.40 -12.33 -42.18
C ASP A 430 -16.89 -10.89 -41.94
N TYR A 431 -16.47 -10.27 -40.84
CA TYR A 431 -16.79 -8.87 -40.55
C TYR A 431 -16.25 -7.93 -41.63
N ARG A 432 -14.95 -8.03 -41.97
CA ARG A 432 -14.33 -7.19 -43.01
C ARG A 432 -14.97 -7.41 -44.37
N ALA A 433 -15.22 -8.67 -44.74
CA ALA A 433 -15.90 -9.03 -45.99
C ALA A 433 -17.30 -8.42 -46.09
N SER A 434 -18.08 -8.43 -45.00
CA SER A 434 -19.43 -7.86 -44.97
C SER A 434 -19.47 -6.34 -45.22
N ARG A 435 -18.35 -5.62 -44.98
CA ARG A 435 -18.24 -4.18 -45.18
C ARG A 435 -17.76 -3.79 -46.59
N ILE A 436 -17.25 -4.76 -47.36
CA ILE A 436 -16.88 -4.56 -48.76
C ILE A 436 -18.16 -4.61 -49.60
N SER A 437 -18.53 -3.47 -50.17
CA SER A 437 -19.74 -3.34 -50.99
C SER A 437 -19.44 -2.52 -52.24
N ALA A 438 -19.90 -3.00 -53.40
CA ALA A 438 -19.76 -2.29 -54.68
C ALA A 438 -20.47 -0.93 -54.72
N THR A 439 -21.34 -0.64 -53.74
CA THR A 439 -22.00 0.66 -53.59
C THR A 439 -21.11 1.74 -52.95
N ARG A 440 -19.98 1.36 -52.35
CA ARG A 440 -19.06 2.28 -51.68
C ARG A 440 -17.93 2.70 -52.63
N SER A 441 -17.45 3.93 -52.47
CA SER A 441 -16.27 4.39 -53.21
C SER A 441 -15.04 3.54 -52.86
N GLU A 442 -14.16 3.35 -53.84
CA GLU A 442 -12.91 2.59 -53.69
C GLU A 442 -13.08 1.13 -53.21
N TRP A 443 -14.25 0.50 -53.35
CA TRP A 443 -14.48 -0.86 -52.83
C TRP A 443 -13.52 -1.92 -53.41
N LEU A 444 -13.09 -1.80 -54.68
CA LEU A 444 -12.08 -2.68 -55.28
C LEU A 444 -10.70 -2.53 -54.59
N LYS A 445 -10.35 -1.32 -54.17
CA LYS A 445 -9.11 -1.06 -53.41
C LYS A 445 -9.21 -1.66 -52.01
N GLN A 446 -10.37 -1.56 -51.37
CA GLN A 446 -10.63 -2.22 -50.07
C GLN A 446 -10.55 -3.76 -50.20
N LEU A 447 -11.09 -4.32 -51.29
CA LEU A 447 -10.99 -5.76 -51.58
C LEU A 447 -9.54 -6.21 -51.83
N CYS A 448 -8.74 -5.38 -52.51
CA CYS A 448 -7.31 -5.64 -52.70
C CYS A 448 -6.56 -5.62 -51.35
N GLN A 449 -6.79 -4.61 -50.52
CA GLN A 449 -6.21 -4.53 -49.17
C GLN A 449 -6.61 -5.70 -48.27
N PHE A 450 -7.88 -6.12 -48.35
CA PHE A 450 -8.39 -7.30 -47.65
C PHE A 450 -7.62 -8.56 -48.07
N MET A 451 -7.43 -8.78 -49.37
CA MET A 451 -6.66 -9.91 -49.86
C MET A 451 -5.19 -9.82 -49.45
N ASP A 452 -4.56 -8.66 -49.59
CA ASP A 452 -3.17 -8.45 -49.16
C ASP A 452 -2.96 -8.74 -47.68
N ARG A 453 -3.95 -8.43 -46.83
CA ARG A 453 -3.87 -8.68 -45.39
C ARG A 453 -4.00 -10.16 -45.05
N PHE A 454 -5.07 -10.83 -45.51
CA PHE A 454 -5.42 -12.16 -45.02
C PHE A 454 -4.82 -13.30 -45.87
N TYR A 455 -4.69 -13.12 -47.18
CA TYR A 455 -4.12 -14.16 -48.05
C TYR A 455 -2.60 -14.30 -47.91
N ARG A 456 -1.91 -13.24 -47.47
CA ARG A 456 -0.46 -13.27 -47.20
C ARG A 456 -0.11 -13.80 -45.79
N MET A 457 -1.10 -14.18 -44.98
CA MET A 457 -0.84 -14.76 -43.66
C MET A 457 -0.20 -16.14 -43.78
N LYS A 458 0.66 -16.52 -42.82
CA LYS A 458 1.35 -17.81 -42.83
C LYS A 458 0.42 -19.02 -42.67
N ASN A 459 -0.74 -18.84 -42.05
CA ASN A 459 -1.68 -19.92 -41.75
C ASN A 459 -2.51 -20.29 -42.99
N SER A 460 -2.27 -21.47 -43.57
CA SER A 460 -2.95 -21.96 -44.77
C SER A 460 -4.48 -21.99 -44.65
N ASN A 461 -5.04 -22.35 -43.49
CA ASN A 461 -6.50 -22.38 -43.31
C ASN A 461 -7.10 -20.97 -43.37
N VAL A 462 -6.40 -19.97 -42.84
CA VAL A 462 -6.81 -18.56 -42.95
C VAL A 462 -6.73 -18.08 -44.39
N ARG A 463 -5.67 -18.45 -45.12
CA ARG A 463 -5.53 -18.14 -46.56
C ARG A 463 -6.69 -18.71 -47.38
N ILE A 464 -7.02 -19.99 -47.16
CA ILE A 464 -8.15 -20.67 -47.83
C ILE A 464 -9.46 -19.96 -47.50
N TYR A 465 -9.69 -19.61 -46.24
CA TYR A 465 -10.90 -18.91 -45.83
C TYR A 465 -11.03 -17.50 -46.44
N ALA A 466 -9.92 -16.78 -46.58
CA ALA A 466 -9.89 -15.50 -47.28
C ALA A 466 -10.28 -15.64 -48.77
N VAL A 467 -9.81 -16.70 -49.44
CA VAL A 467 -10.20 -17.02 -50.83
C VAL A 467 -11.68 -17.38 -50.92
N GLN A 468 -12.22 -18.14 -49.97
CA GLN A 468 -13.66 -18.44 -49.90
C GLN A 468 -14.50 -17.17 -49.69
N ALA A 469 -14.01 -16.22 -48.88
CA ALA A 469 -14.66 -14.92 -48.73
C ALA A 469 -14.63 -14.11 -50.04
N LEU A 470 -13.49 -14.10 -50.75
CA LEU A 470 -13.37 -13.47 -52.07
C LEU A 470 -14.36 -14.08 -53.08
N GLU A 471 -14.47 -15.41 -53.12
CA GLU A 471 -15.43 -16.12 -53.98
C GLU A 471 -16.87 -15.66 -53.72
N ARG A 472 -17.27 -15.57 -52.44
CA ARG A 472 -18.60 -15.06 -52.05
C ARG A 472 -18.83 -13.63 -52.52
N ILE A 473 -17.85 -12.74 -52.35
CA ILE A 473 -17.93 -11.33 -52.79
C ILE A 473 -18.01 -11.24 -54.32
N MET A 474 -17.19 -12.02 -55.02
CA MET A 474 -17.17 -12.04 -56.48
C MET A 474 -18.50 -12.56 -57.04
N ALA A 475 -19.04 -13.64 -56.49
CA ALA A 475 -20.32 -14.19 -56.88
C ALA A 475 -21.46 -13.17 -56.73
N ALA A 476 -21.44 -12.37 -55.66
CA ALA A 476 -22.44 -11.33 -55.41
C ALA A 476 -22.36 -10.14 -56.38
N ASN A 477 -21.18 -9.85 -56.93
CA ASN A 477 -20.92 -8.66 -57.76
C ASN A 477 -20.62 -8.97 -59.24
N ARG A 478 -20.67 -10.26 -59.61
CA ARG A 478 -20.29 -10.77 -60.93
C ARG A 478 -20.97 -10.03 -62.09
N ALA A 479 -22.26 -9.78 -61.98
CA ALA A 479 -23.05 -9.17 -63.06
C ALA A 479 -22.56 -7.78 -63.50
N ALA A 480 -21.85 -7.04 -62.64
CA ALA A 480 -21.44 -5.67 -62.90
C ALA A 480 -19.92 -5.45 -62.88
N TYR A 481 -19.15 -6.35 -62.26
CA TYR A 481 -17.72 -6.12 -61.98
C TYR A 481 -16.84 -7.35 -62.18
N GLU A 482 -17.27 -8.33 -63.00
CA GLU A 482 -16.50 -9.56 -63.23
C GLU A 482 -15.08 -9.29 -63.74
N ASP A 483 -14.95 -8.47 -64.78
CA ASP A 483 -13.65 -8.16 -65.39
C ASP A 483 -12.72 -7.41 -64.43
N GLU A 484 -13.22 -6.40 -63.72
CA GLU A 484 -12.41 -5.60 -62.81
C GLU A 484 -11.94 -6.40 -61.59
N ILE A 485 -12.77 -7.31 -61.04
CA ILE A 485 -12.37 -8.19 -59.94
C ILE A 485 -11.32 -9.19 -60.43
N LEU A 486 -11.51 -9.77 -61.62
CA LEU A 486 -10.55 -10.73 -62.19
C LEU A 486 -9.19 -10.08 -62.42
N GLU A 487 -9.15 -8.95 -63.13
CA GLU A 487 -7.91 -8.27 -63.49
C GLU A 487 -7.18 -7.68 -62.28
N ARG A 488 -7.91 -7.04 -61.37
CA ARG A 488 -7.29 -6.23 -60.30
C ARG A 488 -7.07 -6.98 -58.99
N ILE A 489 -7.77 -8.10 -58.78
CA ILE A 489 -7.73 -8.84 -57.51
C ILE A 489 -7.27 -10.27 -57.74
N VAL A 490 -8.00 -11.04 -58.57
CA VAL A 490 -7.74 -12.48 -58.75
C VAL A 490 -6.38 -12.72 -59.38
N ILE A 491 -6.08 -12.09 -60.52
CA ILE A 491 -4.79 -12.25 -61.20
C ILE A 491 -3.65 -11.74 -60.32
N VAL A 492 -3.84 -10.62 -59.63
CA VAL A 492 -2.81 -9.98 -58.78
C VAL A 492 -2.41 -10.86 -57.60
N HIS A 493 -3.37 -11.48 -56.90
CA HIS A 493 -3.08 -12.25 -55.69
C HIS A 493 -2.93 -13.76 -55.95
N LEU A 494 -3.69 -14.32 -56.90
CA LEU A 494 -3.74 -15.77 -57.15
C LEU A 494 -2.96 -16.21 -58.39
N GLY A 495 -2.48 -15.27 -59.22
CA GLY A 495 -1.72 -15.59 -60.44
C GLY A 495 -0.41 -16.36 -60.17
N THR A 496 0.13 -16.25 -58.96
CA THR A 496 1.36 -16.96 -58.54
C THR A 496 1.08 -18.31 -57.87
N VAL A 497 -0.18 -18.68 -57.63
CA VAL A 497 -0.54 -19.97 -57.01
C VAL A 497 0.07 -21.17 -57.73
N PRO A 498 0.10 -21.25 -59.08
CA PRO A 498 0.75 -22.37 -59.78
C PRO A 498 2.26 -22.49 -59.52
N LEU A 499 2.90 -21.46 -58.98
CA LEU A 499 4.32 -21.40 -58.65
C LEU A 499 4.59 -21.69 -57.16
N GLU A 500 3.55 -21.73 -56.31
CA GLU A 500 3.70 -22.11 -54.90
C GLU A 500 3.97 -23.62 -54.80
N LYS A 501 4.96 -23.98 -54.00
CA LYS A 501 5.23 -25.38 -53.65
C LYS A 501 4.44 -25.71 -52.40
N ASP A 502 3.86 -26.91 -52.36
CA ASP A 502 3.25 -27.44 -51.14
C ASP A 502 4.29 -27.38 -50.01
N ALA A 503 3.89 -26.85 -48.86
CA ALA A 503 4.72 -26.86 -47.67
C ALA A 503 4.85 -28.32 -47.21
N GLU A 504 6.09 -28.84 -47.21
CA GLU A 504 6.43 -30.17 -46.69
C GLU A 504 5.96 -30.40 -45.25
#